data_AF-A0A1Q3DJ09-F1
#
_entry.id   AF-A0A1Q3DJ09-F1
#
_cell.length_a   1.000
_cell.length_b   1.000
_cell.length_c   1.000
_cell.angle_alpha   90.00
_cell.angle_beta   90.00
_cell.angle_gamma   90.00
#
_symmetry.space_group_name_H-M   'P 1'
#
loop_
_entity.id
_entity.type
_entity.pdbx_description
1 polymer ?
#
loop_
_entity_poly.entity_id
_entity_poly.type
_entity_poly.pdbx_seq_one_letter_code
_entity_poly.pdbx_strand_id
1 'polypeptide(L)'
;SSKLSNDFIEENEKLKIEINALKKTFSNFSNSSDKLDKLLGLQRCVFDKAGLGYDEMKNVKHFQNFFIKKSEPKMSCNYCGRLGDVSTSCIYRNNRYYGKTRKIWVPKGTFVTNTQGPKFIWVPKV
;
A
#
# COMPACT_ATOMS: atom_id res chain seq x y z
N SER A 1 -21.67 -43.32 -56.57
CA SER A 1 -20.43 -43.66 -55.83
C SER A 1 -19.49 -42.47 -55.68
N SER A 2 -19.19 -41.71 -56.75
CA SER A 2 -18.23 -40.59 -56.72
C SER A 2 -18.67 -39.32 -55.97
N LYS A 3 -19.97 -38.94 -56.01
CA LYS A 3 -20.47 -37.75 -55.28
C LYS A 3 -20.31 -37.89 -53.76
N LEU A 4 -20.77 -39.01 -53.22
CA LEU A 4 -20.64 -39.35 -51.80
C LEU A 4 -19.17 -39.29 -51.33
N SER A 5 -18.24 -39.81 -52.14
CA SER A 5 -16.81 -39.78 -51.82
C SER A 5 -16.24 -38.36 -51.78
N ASN A 6 -16.70 -37.46 -52.65
CA ASN A 6 -16.25 -36.07 -52.67
C ASN A 6 -16.80 -35.30 -51.48
N ASP A 7 -18.08 -35.52 -51.14
CA ASP A 7 -18.73 -34.88 -49.98
C ASP A 7 -17.98 -35.24 -48.68
N PHE A 8 -17.58 -36.51 -48.52
CA PHE A 8 -16.77 -36.94 -47.38
C PHE A 8 -15.37 -36.32 -47.32
N ILE A 9 -14.75 -36.06 -48.47
CA ILE A 9 -13.42 -35.41 -48.52
C ILE A 9 -13.54 -33.95 -48.08
N GLU A 10 -14.54 -33.23 -48.59
CA GLU A 10 -14.80 -31.84 -48.24
C GLU A 10 -15.10 -31.65 -46.75
N GLU A 11 -15.94 -32.53 -46.17
CA GLU A 11 -16.25 -32.51 -44.75
C GLU A 11 -14.99 -32.75 -43.90
N ASN A 12 -14.12 -33.68 -44.32
CA ASN A 12 -12.86 -33.97 -43.62
C ASN A 12 -11.90 -32.78 -43.63
N GLU A 13 -11.82 -32.06 -44.74
CA GLU A 13 -11.00 -30.84 -44.84
C GLU A 13 -11.52 -29.75 -43.91
N LYS A 14 -12.85 -29.54 -43.89
CA LYS A 14 -13.49 -28.58 -42.98
C LYS A 14 -13.22 -28.93 -41.51
N LEU A 15 -13.39 -30.20 -41.13
CA LEU A 15 -13.13 -30.68 -39.77
C LEU A 15 -11.66 -30.47 -39.36
N LYS A 16 -10.70 -30.68 -40.26
CA LYS A 16 -9.27 -30.39 -39.98
C LYS A 16 -9.03 -28.91 -39.70
N ILE A 17 -9.71 -28.01 -40.41
CA ILE A 17 -9.60 -26.57 -40.19
C ILE A 17 -10.18 -26.20 -38.82
N GLU A 18 -11.36 -26.72 -38.49
CA GLU A 18 -12.02 -26.49 -37.19
C GLU A 18 -11.17 -27.01 -36.02
N ILE A 19 -10.60 -28.21 -36.15
CA ILE A 19 -9.70 -28.78 -35.13
C ILE A 19 -8.46 -27.91 -34.93
N ASN A 20 -7.85 -27.40 -36.00
CA ASN A 20 -6.70 -26.51 -35.89
C ASN A 20 -7.06 -25.18 -35.22
N ALA A 21 -8.22 -24.60 -35.55
CA ALA A 21 -8.71 -23.40 -34.89
C ALA A 21 -8.97 -23.64 -33.39
N LEU A 22 -9.64 -24.74 -33.05
CA LEU A 22 -9.94 -25.12 -31.67
C LEU A 22 -8.68 -25.38 -30.85
N LYS A 23 -7.67 -26.05 -31.43
CA LYS A 23 -6.40 -26.30 -30.76
C LYS A 23 -5.67 -24.99 -30.44
N LYS A 24 -5.73 -24.01 -31.34
CA LYS A 24 -5.15 -22.68 -31.13
C LYS A 24 -5.85 -21.92 -30.01
N THR A 25 -7.19 -21.92 -29.99
CA THR A 25 -7.95 -21.26 -28.92
C THR A 25 -7.71 -21.93 -27.56
N PHE A 26 -7.67 -23.27 -27.53
CA PHE A 26 -7.38 -24.04 -26.32
C PHE A 26 -5.97 -23.75 -25.78
N SER A 27 -4.95 -23.69 -26.64
CA SER A 27 -3.59 -23.33 -26.23
C SER A 27 -3.52 -21.92 -25.62
N ASN A 28 -4.17 -20.93 -26.24
CA ASN A 28 -4.25 -19.58 -25.70
C ASN A 28 -4.97 -19.53 -24.34
N PHE A 29 -6.08 -20.27 -24.22
CA PHE A 29 -6.84 -20.37 -22.98
C PHE A 29 -5.99 -20.99 -21.86
N SER A 30 -5.32 -22.12 -22.12
CA SER A 30 -4.41 -22.78 -21.16
C SER A 30 -3.32 -21.81 -20.70
N ASN A 31 -2.64 -21.14 -21.63
CA ASN A 31 -1.60 -20.16 -21.32
C ASN A 31 -2.10 -18.99 -20.47
N SER A 32 -3.36 -18.58 -20.64
CA SER A 32 -3.98 -17.53 -19.84
C SER A 32 -4.36 -18.02 -18.45
N SER A 33 -4.82 -19.27 -18.33
CA SER A 33 -5.17 -19.91 -17.05
C SER A 33 -3.94 -20.02 -16.16
N ASP A 34 -2.82 -20.52 -16.69
CA ASP A 34 -1.58 -20.66 -15.91
C ASP A 34 -1.08 -19.32 -15.36
N LYS A 35 -1.25 -18.24 -16.14
CA LYS A 35 -0.91 -16.87 -15.70
C LYS A 35 -1.84 -16.40 -14.59
N LEU A 36 -3.14 -16.67 -14.71
CA LEU A 36 -4.12 -16.32 -13.69
C LEU A 36 -3.86 -17.09 -12.39
N ASP A 37 -3.60 -18.39 -12.47
CA ASP A 37 -3.29 -19.22 -11.30
C ASP A 37 -2.03 -18.75 -10.59
N LYS A 38 -0.99 -18.34 -11.34
CA LYS A 38 0.21 -17.71 -10.77
C LYS A 38 -0.11 -16.41 -10.03
N LEU A 39 -0.97 -15.55 -10.59
CA LEU A 39 -1.39 -14.30 -9.95
C LEU A 39 -2.20 -14.54 -8.68
N LEU A 40 -3.18 -15.45 -8.74
CA LEU A 40 -4.02 -15.81 -7.60
C LEU A 40 -3.21 -16.51 -6.50
N GLY A 41 -2.24 -17.35 -6.87
CA GLY A 41 -1.28 -17.95 -5.94
C GLY A 41 -0.47 -16.92 -5.15
N LEU A 42 -0.09 -15.81 -5.80
CA LEU A 42 0.57 -14.68 -5.14
C LEU A 42 -0.39 -13.87 -4.26
N GLN A 43 -1.66 -13.73 -4.65
CA GLN A 43 -2.68 -13.01 -3.89
C GLN A 43 -3.12 -13.75 -2.61
N ARG A 44 -3.04 -15.08 -2.57
CA ARG A 44 -3.37 -15.91 -1.39
C ARG A 44 -2.38 -15.76 -0.22
N CYS A 45 -1.75 -14.61 -0.02
CA CYS A 45 -1.12 -14.29 1.26
C CYS A 45 -2.22 -14.07 2.32
N VAL A 46 -2.69 -15.18 2.92
CA VAL A 46 -3.71 -15.27 3.99
C VAL A 46 -3.21 -14.66 5.32
N PHE A 47 -2.17 -13.82 5.30
CA PHE A 47 -1.51 -13.34 6.51
C PHE A 47 -2.00 -11.98 7.01
N ASP A 48 -2.80 -11.23 6.22
CA ASP A 48 -3.56 -10.08 6.75
C ASP A 48 -4.80 -10.55 7.56
N LYS A 49 -4.64 -11.56 8.41
CA LYS A 49 -5.63 -11.90 9.44
C LYS A 49 -5.47 -10.91 10.59
N ALA A 50 -6.02 -9.70 10.43
CA ALA A 50 -6.18 -8.77 11.54
C ALA A 50 -7.43 -9.16 12.35
N GLY A 51 -7.31 -10.16 13.20
CA GLY A 51 -8.34 -10.57 14.16
C GLY A 51 -7.89 -10.31 15.60
N LEU A 52 -8.83 -9.90 16.47
CA LEU A 52 -8.59 -9.83 17.92
C LEU A 52 -8.13 -11.21 18.41
N GLY A 53 -6.89 -11.31 18.92
CA GLY A 53 -6.29 -12.56 19.39
C GLY A 53 -5.38 -13.27 18.37
N TYR A 54 -5.12 -12.70 17.19
CA TYR A 54 -4.12 -13.23 16.26
C TYR A 54 -2.71 -12.83 16.71
N ASP A 55 -1.88 -13.82 17.06
CA ASP A 55 -0.47 -13.63 17.39
C ASP A 55 0.36 -13.90 16.12
N GLU A 56 1.06 -12.89 15.63
CA GLU A 56 1.84 -12.99 14.40
C GLU A 56 2.97 -14.02 14.58
N MET A 57 2.88 -15.12 13.83
CA MET A 57 3.95 -16.11 13.78
C MET A 57 5.23 -15.48 13.21
N LYS A 58 6.25 -15.28 14.05
CA LYS A 58 7.52 -14.59 13.74
C LYS A 58 8.31 -15.12 12.54
N ASN A 59 8.00 -16.32 12.02
CA ASN A 59 8.75 -16.99 10.96
C ASN A 59 7.99 -17.14 9.64
N VAL A 60 6.89 -16.40 9.46
CA VAL A 60 6.13 -16.45 8.21
C VAL A 60 6.88 -15.65 7.14
N LYS A 61 7.17 -16.31 6.02
CA LYS A 61 7.68 -15.61 4.82
C LYS A 61 6.59 -14.68 4.30
N HIS A 62 6.72 -13.38 4.60
CA HIS A 62 5.89 -12.35 3.99
C HIS A 62 6.27 -12.22 2.51
N PHE A 63 5.41 -12.71 1.63
CA PHE A 63 5.52 -12.39 0.21
C PHE A 63 4.97 -10.97 0.00
N GLN A 64 5.70 -10.14 -0.76
CA GLN A 64 5.21 -8.80 -1.09
C GLN A 64 3.99 -8.92 -1.99
N ASN A 65 2.81 -8.58 -1.45
CA ASN A 65 1.60 -8.39 -2.23
C ASN A 65 1.78 -7.15 -3.13
N PHE A 66 2.02 -7.35 -4.42
CA PHE A 66 2.11 -6.27 -5.41
C PHE A 66 0.82 -5.44 -5.53
N PHE A 67 -0.31 -5.98 -5.08
CA PHE A 67 -1.63 -5.35 -5.16
C PHE A 67 -1.93 -4.37 -4.00
N ILE A 68 -1.23 -4.49 -2.87
CA ILE A 68 -1.41 -3.58 -1.75
C ILE A 68 -0.32 -2.51 -1.84
N LYS A 69 -0.72 -1.27 -2.16
CA LYS A 69 0.18 -0.12 -1.98
C LYS A 69 0.56 -0.09 -0.51
N LYS A 70 1.86 -0.23 -0.19
CA LYS A 70 2.36 -0.07 1.18
C LYS A 70 1.82 1.25 1.71
N SER A 71 0.87 1.20 2.65
CA SER A 71 0.50 2.38 3.40
C SER A 71 1.71 2.68 4.29
N GLU A 72 2.37 3.81 4.04
CA GLU A 72 3.34 4.30 5.01
C GLU A 72 2.60 4.43 6.35
N PRO A 73 3.14 3.88 7.45
CA PRO A 73 2.52 4.03 8.75
C PRO A 73 2.53 5.51 9.12
N LYS A 74 1.39 6.18 8.87
CA LYS A 74 1.12 7.57 9.30
C LYS A 74 0.79 7.59 10.79
N MET A 75 1.59 6.90 11.60
CA MET A 75 1.40 6.91 13.04
C MET A 75 1.91 8.25 13.55
N SER A 76 0.97 9.12 13.94
CA SER A 76 1.26 10.40 14.55
C SER A 76 1.00 10.33 16.05
N CYS A 77 1.80 11.07 16.81
CA CYS A 77 1.65 11.19 18.24
C CYS A 77 0.46 12.08 18.58
N ASN A 78 -0.52 11.56 19.33
CA ASN A 78 -1.69 12.35 19.73
C ASN A 78 -1.35 13.54 20.66
N TYR A 79 -0.16 13.54 21.28
CA TYR A 79 0.28 14.64 22.15
C TYR A 79 0.99 15.78 21.39
N CYS A 80 2.01 15.44 20.59
CA CYS A 80 2.84 16.44 19.90
C CYS A 80 2.50 16.62 18.41
N GLY A 81 1.65 15.76 17.84
CA GLY A 81 1.25 15.78 16.42
C GLY A 81 2.34 15.39 15.43
N ARG A 82 3.52 14.93 15.90
CA ARG A 82 4.63 14.49 15.04
C ARG A 82 4.44 13.06 14.59
N LEU A 83 4.98 12.72 13.42
CA LEU A 83 5.01 11.37 12.89
C LEU A 83 6.19 10.59 13.48
N GLY A 84 6.00 9.28 13.67
CA GLY A 84 7.06 8.35 14.06
C GLY A 84 7.10 7.96 15.54
N ASP A 85 6.25 8.55 16.39
CA ASP A 85 6.13 8.20 17.81
C ASP A 85 4.66 8.11 18.27
N VAL A 86 4.43 7.37 19.36
CA VAL A 86 3.14 7.33 20.07
C VAL A 86 3.18 8.20 21.32
N SER A 87 2.02 8.59 21.84
CA SER A 87 1.92 9.44 23.04
C SER A 87 2.63 8.88 24.28
N THR A 88 2.88 7.57 24.38
CA THR A 88 3.61 6.96 25.51
C THR A 88 5.11 7.16 25.42
N SER A 89 5.68 7.17 24.21
CA SER A 89 7.11 7.41 23.95
C SER A 89 7.44 8.88 23.66
N CYS A 90 6.43 9.76 23.65
CA CYS A 90 6.61 11.15 23.29
C CYS A 90 7.50 11.91 24.28
N ILE A 91 8.62 12.44 23.77
CA ILE A 91 9.60 13.23 24.54
C ILE A 91 8.94 14.48 25.13
N TYR A 92 8.05 15.15 24.38
CA TYR A 92 7.35 16.34 24.83
C TYR A 92 6.39 16.08 26.00
N ARG A 93 5.85 14.87 26.10
CA ARG A 93 5.00 14.45 27.22
C ARG A 93 5.83 14.05 28.44
N ASN A 94 6.87 13.26 28.23
CA ASN A 94 7.64 12.64 29.31
C ASN A 94 8.67 13.57 29.93
N ASN A 95 9.09 14.62 29.23
CA ASN A 95 10.12 15.52 29.71
C ASN A 95 9.52 16.84 30.23
N ARG A 96 9.66 17.07 31.55
CA ARG A 96 9.19 18.27 32.27
C ARG A 96 9.74 19.59 31.73
N TYR A 97 10.89 19.59 31.06
CA TYR A 97 11.49 20.81 30.49
C TYR A 97 10.77 21.31 29.25
N TYR A 98 10.14 20.42 28.46
CA TYR A 98 9.45 20.79 27.22
C TYR A 98 7.95 21.07 27.42
N GLY A 99 7.34 20.57 28.50
CA GLY A 99 5.91 20.70 28.79
C GLY A 99 5.43 22.09 29.29
N LYS A 100 6.33 23.08 29.42
CA LYS A 100 6.02 24.40 29.99
C LYS A 100 6.20 25.57 29.02
N THR A 101 6.00 25.37 27.72
CA THR A 101 5.76 26.52 26.83
C THR A 101 4.42 27.14 27.23
N ARG A 102 4.45 28.30 27.90
CA ARG A 102 3.24 29.08 28.20
C ARG A 102 2.53 29.38 26.88
N LYS A 103 1.42 28.70 26.62
CA LYS A 103 0.55 29.02 25.49
C LYS A 103 -0.21 30.28 25.88
N ILE A 104 0.19 31.41 25.31
CA ILE A 104 -0.56 32.67 25.40
C ILE A 104 -1.60 32.62 24.28
N TRP A 105 -2.84 32.96 24.60
CA TRP A 105 -3.90 33.06 23.59
C TRP A 105 -3.63 34.32 22.76
N VAL A 106 -3.44 34.17 21.44
CA VAL A 106 -3.17 35.29 20.54
C VAL A 106 -4.19 35.26 19.40
N PRO A 107 -4.83 36.40 19.06
CA PRO A 107 -5.70 36.50 17.89
C PRO A 107 -4.97 36.08 16.60
N LYS A 108 -5.68 35.36 15.72
CA LYS A 108 -5.14 34.90 14.42
C LYS A 108 -4.66 36.10 13.60
N GLY A 109 -3.40 36.05 13.16
CA GLY A 109 -2.76 37.11 12.34
C GLY A 109 -1.63 37.87 13.03
N THR A 110 -1.37 37.63 14.32
CA THR A 110 -0.33 38.34 15.06
C THR A 110 0.99 37.58 15.03
N PHE A 111 2.01 38.10 14.32
CA PHE A 111 3.38 37.63 14.45
C PHE A 111 4.07 38.40 15.59
N VAL A 112 4.47 37.70 16.66
CA VAL A 112 5.13 38.34 17.80
C VAL A 112 6.61 38.57 17.44
N THR A 113 6.91 39.68 16.75
CA THR A 113 8.28 39.99 16.29
C THR A 113 9.07 40.90 17.23
N ASN A 114 8.48 41.36 18.34
CA ASN A 114 9.18 42.23 19.28
C ASN A 114 8.86 41.89 20.74
N THR A 115 9.64 40.98 21.32
CA THR A 115 9.67 40.80 22.78
C THR A 115 10.69 41.79 23.36
N GLN A 116 10.25 42.96 23.83
CA GLN A 116 11.08 43.81 24.69
C GLN A 116 11.04 43.27 26.12
N GLY A 117 12.20 42.85 26.61
CA GLY A 117 12.38 42.32 27.96
C GLY A 117 13.82 42.56 28.46
N PRO A 118 14.08 42.45 29.77
CA PRO A 118 15.14 43.19 30.47
C PRO A 118 16.58 42.68 30.25
N LYS A 119 16.91 42.06 29.11
CA LYS A 119 18.24 41.50 28.84
C LYS A 119 18.72 41.52 27.39
N PHE A 120 18.07 42.21 26.46
CA PHE A 120 18.54 42.20 25.06
C PHE A 120 18.60 43.60 24.44
N ILE A 121 19.82 43.90 23.95
CA ILE A 121 20.29 45.03 23.14
C ILE A 121 20.66 46.30 23.95
N TRP A 122 21.94 46.37 24.34
CA TRP A 122 22.62 47.63 24.63
C TRP A 122 22.79 48.38 23.30
N VAL A 123 22.15 49.53 23.16
CA VAL A 123 22.44 50.47 22.06
C VAL A 123 23.35 51.57 22.66
N PRO A 124 24.56 51.80 22.13
CA PRO A 124 25.39 52.92 22.58
C PRO A 124 24.73 54.23 22.18
N LYS A 125 24.66 55.19 23.10
CA LYS A 125 24.27 56.57 22.74
C LYS A 125 25.49 57.31 22.18
N VAL A 126 25.24 58.01 21.08
CA VAL A 126 26.09 59.07 20.51
C VAL A 126 26.31 60.19 21.51
#